data_AF-A4ZGR0-F1
#
_entry.id   AF-A4ZGR0-F1
#
_cell.length_a   1.000
_cell.length_b   1.000
_cell.length_c   1.000
_cell.angle_alpha   90.00
_cell.angle_beta   90.00
_cell.angle_gamma   90.00
#
_symmetry.space_group_name_H-M   'P 1'
#
loop_
_entity.id
_entity.type
_entity.pdbx_description
1 polymer ?
#
loop_
_entity_poly.entity_id
_entity_poly.type
_entity_poly.pdbx_seq_one_letter_code
_entity_poly.pdbx_strand_id
1 'polypeptide(L)'
;TRLSRMWEVMFECHKLQFQTMSTVYNNSHAGIAATHSELRRQITSYLESELHYLSSSFTKWIGAQKFYLEAINGWLHKCVSLKQKPGKKKRPQRPLLRMYGPPIYATCEIWLEKLGELPVQDVVDSMKSLAGEIAQFLPRQEKNQGKGANHSHLTTWSANNIRSESSDNLLRDGTLEDWDSGFDQFRASFLGFLAQLNNFAGSSIMMYTDLRQAIQIAKKNYHHRSNSQAQDGQWNSLSQDDNSMSQSLDDNFKSQSKVANFEKKIPKQ
;
A
#
# COMPACT_ATOMS: atom_id res chain seq x y z
N THR A 1 -13.28 -2.82 -9.75
CA THR A 1 -11.85 -3.18 -9.87
C THR A 1 -11.66 -4.52 -9.21
N ARG A 2 -11.03 -5.49 -9.90
CA ARG A 2 -10.84 -6.86 -9.39
C ARG A 2 -10.16 -6.90 -8.00
N LEU A 3 -9.35 -5.90 -7.68
CA LEU A 3 -8.70 -5.76 -6.38
C LEU A 3 -9.69 -5.52 -5.22
N SER A 4 -10.71 -4.68 -5.37
CA SER A 4 -11.63 -4.44 -4.23
C SER A 4 -12.50 -5.67 -3.95
N ARG A 5 -12.83 -6.45 -4.99
CA ARG A 5 -13.53 -7.73 -4.86
C ARG A 5 -12.67 -8.78 -4.15
N MET A 6 -11.36 -8.81 -4.42
CA MET A 6 -10.41 -9.68 -3.72
C MET A 6 -10.32 -9.32 -2.23
N TRP A 7 -10.21 -8.02 -1.92
CA TRP A 7 -10.15 -7.54 -0.53
C TRP A 7 -11.44 -7.78 0.24
N GLU A 8 -12.61 -7.64 -0.39
CA GLU A 8 -13.90 -8.04 0.20
C GLU A 8 -13.91 -9.53 0.59
N VAL A 9 -13.45 -10.41 -0.31
CA VAL A 9 -13.44 -11.86 -0.04
C VAL A 9 -12.44 -12.21 1.07
N MET A 10 -11.25 -11.61 1.04
CA MET A 10 -10.24 -11.76 2.11
C MET A 10 -10.74 -11.26 3.46
N PHE A 11 -11.41 -10.11 3.47
CA PHE A 11 -12.00 -9.53 4.67
C PHE A 11 -13.05 -10.46 5.28
N GLU A 12 -13.99 -10.96 4.48
CA GLU A 12 -15.01 -11.90 4.97
C GLU A 12 -14.39 -13.22 5.46
N CYS A 13 -13.34 -13.71 4.79
CA CYS A 13 -12.61 -14.90 5.23
C CYS A 13 -11.94 -14.68 6.59
N HIS A 14 -11.23 -13.57 6.77
CA HIS A 14 -10.55 -13.26 8.04
C HIS A 14 -11.52 -12.95 9.17
N LYS A 15 -12.65 -12.29 8.87
CA LYS A 15 -13.73 -12.06 9.83
C LYS A 15 -14.34 -13.37 10.30
N LEU A 16 -14.58 -14.31 9.39
CA LEU A 16 -15.09 -15.64 9.73
C LEU A 16 -14.06 -16.42 10.56
N GLN A 17 -12.79 -16.43 10.16
CA GLN A 17 -11.69 -17.03 10.93
C GLN A 17 -11.63 -16.47 12.36
N PHE A 18 -11.73 -15.15 12.51
CA PHE A 18 -11.76 -14.48 13.80
C PHE A 18 -12.96 -14.90 14.66
N GLN A 19 -14.17 -14.92 14.08
CA GLN A 19 -15.41 -15.27 14.79
C GLN A 19 -15.44 -16.74 15.23
N THR A 20 -15.07 -17.66 14.33
CA THR A 20 -14.97 -19.10 14.65
C THR A 20 -13.95 -19.33 15.76
N MET A 21 -12.77 -18.71 15.67
CA MET A 21 -11.74 -18.87 16.68
C MET A 21 -12.17 -18.29 18.03
N SER A 22 -12.81 -17.11 18.04
CA SER A 22 -13.33 -16.50 19.26
C SER A 22 -14.42 -17.35 19.95
N THR A 23 -15.14 -18.20 19.21
CA THR A 23 -16.25 -19.01 19.73
C THR A 23 -15.79 -20.39 20.19
N VAL A 24 -14.87 -21.03 19.46
CA VAL A 24 -14.24 -22.31 19.87
C VAL A 24 -13.43 -22.13 21.16
N TYR A 25 -12.81 -20.96 21.32
CA TYR A 25 -11.98 -20.64 22.47
C TYR A 25 -12.75 -20.57 23.80
N ASN A 26 -14.04 -20.21 23.79
CA ASN A 26 -14.86 -20.18 25.01
C ASN A 26 -15.24 -21.59 25.53
N ASN A 27 -14.95 -22.66 24.79
CA ASN A 27 -15.41 -24.02 25.09
C ASN A 27 -14.30 -25.08 25.26
N SER A 28 -13.02 -24.77 25.05
CA SER A 28 -11.98 -25.81 25.06
C SER A 28 -11.08 -25.77 26.30
N HIS A 29 -11.46 -26.53 27.33
CA HIS A 29 -10.59 -26.93 28.44
C HIS A 29 -10.04 -28.36 28.21
N ALA A 30 -9.60 -28.67 26.98
CA ALA A 30 -9.14 -30.01 26.61
C ALA A 30 -7.60 -30.11 26.73
N GLY A 31 -7.14 -30.80 27.78
CA GLY A 31 -5.72 -31.01 28.09
C GLY A 31 -4.99 -31.79 27.00
N ILE A 32 -3.90 -31.21 26.47
CA ILE A 32 -3.02 -31.87 25.50
C ILE A 32 -1.82 -32.48 26.24
N ALA A 33 -1.98 -33.72 26.68
CA ALA A 33 -0.97 -34.49 27.40
C ALA A 33 0.22 -34.92 26.51
N ALA A 34 1.43 -34.55 26.95
CA ALA A 34 2.71 -35.27 26.99
C ALA A 34 3.27 -36.05 25.77
N THR A 35 2.63 -36.09 24.60
CA THR A 35 3.20 -36.68 23.39
C THR A 35 3.32 -35.60 22.31
N HIS A 36 4.42 -35.60 21.53
CA HIS A 36 4.76 -34.65 20.44
C HIS A 36 5.55 -33.36 20.74
N SER A 37 6.52 -33.35 21.67
CA SER A 37 7.45 -32.21 21.82
C SER A 37 8.17 -31.82 20.51
N GLU A 38 8.64 -32.82 19.74
CA GLU A 38 9.34 -32.58 18.46
C GLU A 38 8.42 -32.01 17.36
N LEU A 39 7.23 -32.60 17.19
CA LEU A 39 6.27 -32.10 16.20
C LEU A 39 5.77 -30.70 16.57
N ARG A 40 5.53 -30.42 17.85
CA ARG A 40 5.19 -29.08 18.32
C ARG A 40 6.30 -28.09 17.95
N ARG A 41 7.57 -28.43 18.22
CA ARG A 41 8.71 -27.60 17.81
C ARG A 41 8.75 -27.35 16.30
N GLN A 42 8.54 -28.38 15.49
CA GLN A 42 8.52 -28.25 14.03
C GLN A 42 7.39 -27.34 13.54
N ILE A 43 6.18 -27.51 14.09
CA ILE A 43 5.02 -26.67 13.75
C ILE A 43 5.27 -25.21 14.16
N THR A 44 5.77 -24.97 15.38
CA THR A 44 6.08 -23.63 15.87
C THR A 44 7.13 -22.95 14.99
N SER A 45 8.23 -23.64 14.67
CA SER A 45 9.30 -23.11 13.81
C SER A 45 8.82 -22.83 12.37
N TYR A 46 7.98 -23.71 11.83
CA TYR A 46 7.37 -23.51 10.51
C TYR A 46 6.47 -22.28 10.51
N LEU A 47 5.59 -22.14 11.52
CA LEU A 47 4.67 -21.00 11.62
C LEU A 47 5.41 -19.66 11.77
N GLU A 48 6.46 -19.61 12.60
CA GLU A 48 7.35 -18.45 12.74
C GLU A 48 7.96 -18.05 11.38
N SER A 49 8.50 -19.04 10.65
CA SER A 49 9.10 -18.84 9.33
C SER A 49 8.09 -18.31 8.31
N GLU A 50 6.88 -18.87 8.30
CA GLU A 50 5.79 -18.43 7.41
C GLU A 50 5.34 -17.00 7.72
N LEU A 51 5.31 -16.57 8.99
CA LEU A 51 4.99 -15.18 9.34
C LEU A 51 6.07 -14.20 8.88
N HIS A 52 7.34 -14.56 9.03
CA HIS A 52 8.43 -13.76 8.48
C HIS A 52 8.37 -13.68 6.96
N TYR A 53 8.09 -14.80 6.30
CA TYR A 53 7.90 -14.85 4.85
C TYR A 53 6.72 -13.99 4.40
N LEU A 54 5.58 -14.06 5.10
CA LEU A 54 4.40 -13.25 4.86
C LEU A 54 4.71 -11.76 5.00
N SER A 55 5.39 -11.36 6.08
CA SER A 55 5.79 -9.98 6.34
C SER A 55 6.69 -9.42 5.22
N SER A 56 7.69 -10.19 4.80
CA SER A 56 8.56 -9.84 3.67
C SER A 56 7.77 -9.74 2.36
N SER A 57 6.91 -10.71 2.08
CA SER A 57 6.11 -10.77 0.86
C SER A 57 5.12 -9.61 0.77
N PHE A 58 4.45 -9.29 1.88
CA PHE A 58 3.53 -8.16 1.99
C PHE A 58 4.25 -6.83 1.74
N THR A 59 5.41 -6.62 2.37
CA THR A 59 6.23 -5.42 2.17
C THR A 59 6.67 -5.27 0.72
N LYS A 60 7.15 -6.36 0.10
CA LYS A 60 7.55 -6.38 -1.32
C LYS A 60 6.39 -6.09 -2.24
N TRP A 61 5.21 -6.65 -1.96
CA TRP A 61 4.01 -6.43 -2.76
C TRP A 61 3.54 -4.98 -2.73
N ILE A 62 3.51 -4.34 -1.55
CA ILE A 62 3.20 -2.90 -1.43
C ILE A 62 4.27 -2.05 -2.11
N GLY A 63 5.55 -2.37 -1.90
CA GLY A 63 6.66 -1.69 -2.54
C GLY A 63 6.55 -1.74 -4.06
N ALA A 64 6.26 -2.91 -4.63
CA ALA A 64 6.07 -3.08 -6.07
C ALA A 64 4.95 -2.20 -6.63
N GLN A 65 3.83 -2.05 -5.91
CA GLN A 65 2.76 -1.14 -6.32
C GLN A 65 3.21 0.33 -6.32
N LYS A 66 3.91 0.76 -5.25
CA LYS A 66 4.46 2.12 -5.16
C LYS A 66 5.44 2.40 -6.30
N PHE A 67 6.42 1.52 -6.51
CA PHE A 67 7.42 1.67 -7.58
C PHE A 67 6.77 1.70 -8.97
N TYR A 68 5.77 0.85 -9.22
CA TYR A 68 5.06 0.86 -10.49
C TYR A 68 4.34 2.20 -10.75
N LEU A 69 3.66 2.74 -9.73
CA LEU A 69 2.98 4.03 -9.83
C LEU A 69 3.97 5.20 -9.97
N GLU A 70 5.07 5.18 -9.24
CA GLU A 70 6.15 6.16 -9.37
C GLU A 70 6.75 6.16 -10.78
N ALA A 71 6.97 4.98 -11.36
CA ALA A 71 7.50 4.83 -12.70
C ALA A 71 6.54 5.42 -13.75
N ILE A 72 5.25 5.10 -13.68
CA ILE A 72 4.23 5.67 -14.57
C ILE A 72 4.15 7.18 -14.38
N ASN A 73 4.07 7.64 -13.14
CA ASN A 73 3.96 9.06 -12.85
C ASN A 73 5.19 9.83 -13.38
N GLY A 74 6.39 9.30 -13.15
CA GLY A 74 7.63 9.85 -13.70
C GLY A 74 7.66 9.87 -15.23
N TRP A 75 7.15 8.83 -15.87
CA TRP A 75 7.03 8.76 -17.34
C TRP A 75 6.06 9.82 -17.88
N LEU A 76 4.87 9.94 -17.29
CA LEU A 76 3.87 10.94 -17.67
C LEU A 76 4.44 12.37 -17.61
N HIS A 77 5.18 12.67 -16.54
CA HIS A 77 5.80 13.98 -16.35
C HIS A 77 6.94 14.28 -17.34
N LYS A 78 7.64 13.25 -17.84
CA LYS A 78 8.70 13.41 -18.84
C LYS A 78 8.16 13.50 -20.27
N CYS A 79 7.13 12.71 -20.58
CA CYS A 79 6.59 12.61 -21.94
C CYS A 79 5.75 13.82 -22.35
N VAL A 80 5.16 14.55 -21.40
CA VAL A 80 4.35 15.74 -21.70
C VAL A 80 5.12 17.00 -21.34
N SER A 81 6.06 17.36 -22.22
CA SER A 81 6.55 18.73 -22.30
C SER A 81 5.44 19.63 -22.83
N LEU A 82 4.57 20.12 -21.94
CA LEU A 82 3.67 21.23 -22.27
C LEU A 82 4.55 22.45 -22.58
N LYS A 83 4.86 22.66 -23.86
CA LYS A 83 5.62 23.82 -24.35
C LYS A 83 5.04 25.09 -23.73
N GLN A 84 5.73 25.66 -22.75
CA GLN A 84 5.38 26.98 -22.25
C GLN A 84 5.64 27.95 -23.41
N LYS A 85 4.62 28.72 -23.82
CA LYS A 85 4.88 29.85 -24.72
C LYS A 85 5.94 30.73 -24.04
N PRO A 86 7.07 31.02 -24.70
CA PRO A 86 8.13 31.84 -24.10
C PRO A 86 7.52 33.21 -23.77
N GLY A 87 7.50 33.59 -22.49
CA GLY A 87 7.03 34.90 -22.03
C GLY A 87 5.98 34.91 -20.91
N LYS A 88 5.32 33.78 -20.57
CA LYS A 88 4.43 33.73 -19.40
C LYS A 88 5.17 33.19 -18.17
N LYS A 89 5.01 33.85 -17.00
CA LYS A 89 5.59 33.42 -15.71
C LYS A 89 5.42 31.90 -15.53
N LYS A 90 6.49 31.19 -15.16
CA LYS A 90 6.54 29.73 -14.93
C LYS A 90 5.50 29.32 -13.87
N ARG A 91 4.24 29.11 -14.26
CA ARG A 91 3.22 28.53 -13.37
C ARG A 91 3.55 27.05 -13.14
N PRO A 92 3.39 26.51 -11.92
CA PRO A 92 3.60 25.10 -11.65
C PRO A 92 2.70 24.26 -12.57
N GLN A 93 3.29 23.41 -13.43
CA GLN A 93 2.52 22.60 -14.37
C GLN A 93 1.87 21.38 -13.74
N ARG A 94 2.45 20.84 -12.64
CA ARG A 94 1.91 19.65 -11.96
C ARG A 94 0.50 19.86 -11.40
N PRO A 95 0.22 20.94 -10.63
CA PRO A 95 -1.15 21.20 -10.15
C PRO A 95 -2.17 21.36 -11.28
N LEU A 96 -1.76 21.91 -12.42
CA LEU A 96 -2.62 22.10 -13.58
C LEU A 96 -2.92 20.79 -14.31
N LEU A 97 -1.95 19.88 -14.43
CA LEU A 97 -2.15 18.56 -15.02
C LEU A 97 -2.97 17.65 -14.11
N ARG A 98 -2.79 17.74 -12.80
CA ARG A 98 -3.61 17.04 -11.81
C ARG A 98 -5.08 17.47 -11.89
N MET A 99 -5.36 18.77 -11.98
CA MET A 99 -6.75 19.28 -11.97
C MET A 99 -7.44 19.26 -13.33
N TYR A 100 -6.70 19.53 -14.41
CA TYR A 100 -7.25 19.82 -15.73
C TYR A 100 -6.56 19.08 -16.88
N GLY A 101 -5.60 18.20 -16.58
CA GLY A 101 -4.99 17.32 -17.56
C GLY A 101 -5.82 16.07 -17.80
N PRO A 102 -5.36 15.18 -18.71
CA PRO A 102 -5.96 13.87 -18.88
C PRO A 102 -6.10 13.14 -17.52
N PRO A 103 -7.20 12.42 -17.26
CA PRO A 103 -7.49 11.85 -15.93
C PRO A 103 -6.39 10.94 -15.36
N ILE A 104 -5.51 10.40 -16.21
CA ILE A 104 -4.38 9.58 -15.80
C ILE A 104 -3.40 10.32 -14.86
N TYR A 105 -3.21 11.63 -15.01
CA TYR A 105 -2.35 12.43 -14.12
C TYR A 105 -2.89 12.44 -12.70
N ALA A 106 -4.17 12.82 -12.55
CA ALA A 106 -4.86 12.79 -11.26
C ALA A 106 -4.87 11.38 -10.67
N THR A 107 -5.13 10.37 -11.50
CA THR A 107 -5.21 8.96 -11.07
C THR A 107 -3.90 8.50 -10.45
N CYS A 108 -2.78 8.67 -11.15
CA CYS A 108 -1.48 8.18 -10.68
C CYS A 108 -0.99 8.96 -9.45
N GLU A 109 -1.15 10.29 -9.43
CA GLU A 109 -0.72 11.10 -8.28
C GLU A 109 -1.54 10.80 -7.03
N ILE A 110 -2.88 10.77 -7.14
CA ILE A 110 -3.77 10.53 -6.00
C ILE A 110 -3.62 9.10 -5.50
N TRP A 111 -3.47 8.12 -6.40
CA TRP A 111 -3.25 6.74 -5.97
C TRP A 111 -1.91 6.61 -5.23
N LEU A 112 -0.83 7.22 -5.74
CA LEU A 112 0.46 7.18 -5.06
C LEU A 112 0.41 7.84 -3.67
N GLU A 113 -0.25 8.99 -3.55
CA GLU A 113 -0.51 9.68 -2.28
C GLU A 113 -1.24 8.76 -1.30
N LYS A 114 -2.39 8.20 -1.72
CA LYS A 114 -3.21 7.34 -0.85
C LYS A 114 -2.54 6.02 -0.49
N LEU A 115 -1.75 5.45 -1.38
CA LEU A 115 -0.95 4.25 -1.09
C LEU A 115 0.15 4.54 -0.05
N GLY A 116 0.58 5.80 0.06
CA GLY A 116 1.46 6.29 1.12
C GLY A 116 0.81 6.41 2.50
N GLU A 117 -0.51 6.59 2.55
CA GLU A 117 -1.30 6.76 3.79
C GLU A 117 -1.71 5.44 4.46
N LEU A 118 -1.59 4.31 3.75
CA LEU A 118 -2.03 3.02 4.29
C LEU A 118 -1.16 2.56 5.49
N PRO A 119 -1.76 1.89 6.50
CA PRO A 119 -1.08 1.41 7.71
C PRO A 119 -0.26 0.13 7.44
N VAL A 120 0.62 0.18 6.44
CA VAL A 120 1.46 -0.96 6.01
C VAL A 120 2.41 -1.37 7.12
N GLN A 121 2.99 -0.39 7.81
CA GLN A 121 3.97 -0.63 8.86
C GLN A 121 3.35 -1.31 10.07
N ASP A 122 2.13 -0.92 10.46
CA ASP A 122 1.41 -1.52 11.58
C ASP A 122 1.12 -3.02 11.33
N VAL A 123 0.78 -3.39 10.09
CA VAL A 123 0.61 -4.80 9.69
C VAL A 123 1.95 -5.54 9.76
N VAL A 124 3.01 -4.95 9.23
CA VAL A 124 4.35 -5.57 9.24
C VAL A 124 4.86 -5.79 10.66
N ASP A 125 4.66 -4.83 11.55
CA ASP A 125 5.16 -4.88 12.93
C ASP A 125 4.33 -5.83 13.79
N SER A 126 3.01 -5.89 13.58
CA SER A 126 2.18 -6.90 14.25
C SER A 126 2.50 -8.34 13.79
N MET A 127 2.81 -8.56 12.51
CA MET A 127 3.32 -9.86 12.03
C MET A 127 4.63 -10.26 12.71
N LYS A 128 5.56 -9.31 12.87
CA LYS A 128 6.86 -9.55 13.54
C LYS A 128 6.69 -9.79 15.04
N SER A 129 5.80 -9.03 15.70
CA SER A 129 5.48 -9.23 17.10
C SER A 129 4.89 -10.62 17.32
N LEU A 130 3.93 -11.04 16.49
CA LEU A 130 3.35 -12.38 16.56
C LEU A 130 4.40 -13.47 16.34
N ALA A 131 5.30 -13.32 15.37
CA ALA A 131 6.41 -14.24 15.17
C ALA A 131 7.31 -14.32 16.41
N GLY A 132 7.59 -13.19 17.07
CA GLY A 132 8.34 -13.13 18.33
C GLY A 132 7.67 -13.86 19.49
N GLU A 133 6.35 -13.75 19.63
CA GLU A 133 5.61 -14.53 20.63
C GLU A 133 5.60 -16.02 20.32
N ILE A 134 5.51 -16.40 19.03
CA ILE A 134 5.57 -17.80 18.60
C ILE A 134 6.96 -18.40 18.90
N ALA A 135 8.03 -17.64 18.70
CA ALA A 135 9.39 -18.07 18.97
C ALA A 135 9.64 -18.41 20.45
N GLN A 136 8.86 -17.85 21.39
CA GLN A 136 8.97 -18.17 22.82
C GLN A 136 8.53 -19.61 23.15
N PHE A 137 7.67 -20.22 22.32
CA PHE A 137 7.29 -21.64 22.46
C PHE A 137 8.35 -22.60 21.88
N LEU A 138 9.39 -22.08 21.23
CA LEU A 138 10.51 -22.88 20.77
C LEU A 138 11.45 -23.14 21.96
N PRO A 139 11.92 -24.39 22.19
CA PRO A 139 12.85 -24.65 23.26
C PRO A 139 14.08 -23.77 23.08
N ARG A 140 14.39 -22.97 24.11
CA ARG A 140 15.60 -22.15 24.16
C ARG A 140 16.77 -23.09 23.91
N GLN A 141 17.45 -22.93 22.77
CA GLN A 141 18.74 -23.54 22.57
C GLN A 141 19.66 -22.90 23.60
N GLU A 142 19.80 -23.53 24.77
CA GLU A 142 20.91 -23.25 25.66
C GLU A 142 22.16 -23.51 24.84
N LYS A 143 22.75 -22.40 24.37
CA LYS A 143 24.07 -22.39 23.79
C LYS A 143 24.99 -22.92 24.88
N ASN A 144 25.25 -24.23 24.85
CA ASN A 144 26.29 -24.90 25.62
C ASN A 144 27.62 -24.22 25.28
N GLN A 145 27.90 -23.09 25.93
CA GLN A 145 29.23 -22.58 26.08
C GLN A 145 29.92 -23.54 27.03
N GLY A 146 30.54 -24.57 26.46
CA GLY A 146 31.56 -25.34 27.14
C GLY A 146 32.67 -24.39 27.58
N LYS A 147 32.59 -23.93 28.83
CA LYS A 147 33.74 -23.43 29.58
C LYS A 147 34.12 -24.52 30.55
N GLY A 148 35.07 -25.35 30.11
CA GLY A 148 35.75 -26.28 31.00
C GLY A 148 36.56 -25.52 32.03
N ALA A 149 36.41 -25.91 33.30
CA ALA A 149 37.45 -25.82 34.32
C ALA A 149 37.04 -26.67 35.53
N ASN A 150 37.63 -27.87 35.58
CA ASN A 150 38.04 -28.65 36.75
C ASN A 150 37.53 -28.21 38.13
N HIS A 151 36.78 -29.08 38.80
CA HIS A 151 37.16 -29.48 40.16
C HIS A 151 36.80 -30.94 40.41
N SER A 152 37.85 -31.72 40.57
CA SER A 152 37.84 -33.06 41.17
C SER A 152 37.45 -32.94 42.64
N HIS A 153 36.47 -33.73 43.08
CA HIS A 153 36.58 -34.44 44.36
C HIS A 153 35.76 -35.72 44.32
N LEU A 154 36.46 -36.83 44.17
CA LEU A 154 35.99 -38.18 44.41
C LEU A 154 35.91 -38.39 45.93
N THR A 155 34.75 -38.76 46.47
CA THR A 155 34.68 -39.53 47.72
C THR A 155 33.67 -40.66 47.61
N THR A 156 34.28 -41.83 47.58
CA THR A 156 33.82 -43.22 47.65
C THR A 156 32.97 -43.57 48.89
N TRP A 157 31.98 -44.45 48.68
CA TRP A 157 31.43 -45.48 49.60
C TRP A 157 30.41 -45.12 50.70
N SER A 158 29.18 -45.66 50.60
CA SER A 158 28.69 -46.81 51.40
C SER A 158 27.25 -47.19 51.05
N ALA A 159 26.99 -48.48 50.91
CA ALA A 159 25.66 -49.07 50.83
C ALA A 159 24.99 -49.21 52.22
N ASN A 160 23.65 -49.38 52.17
CA ASN A 160 22.69 -49.85 53.18
C ASN A 160 22.03 -48.79 54.08
N ASN A 161 20.75 -48.48 53.81
CA ASN A 161 19.64 -48.89 54.69
C ASN A 161 18.28 -48.76 53.99
N ILE A 162 17.48 -49.82 54.15
CA ILE A 162 16.07 -49.95 53.77
C ILE A 162 15.24 -49.09 54.75
N ARG A 163 14.41 -48.16 54.27
CA ARG A 163 13.04 -47.96 54.78
C ARG A 163 12.23 -47.03 53.88
N SER A 164 11.08 -47.54 53.46
CA SER A 164 9.99 -46.83 52.79
C SER A 164 9.50 -45.66 53.66
N GLU A 165 9.43 -44.45 53.10
CA GLU A 165 8.44 -43.45 53.49
C GLU A 165 8.16 -42.50 52.32
N SER A 166 6.87 -42.39 52.08
CA SER A 166 6.20 -41.57 51.08
C SER A 166 6.47 -40.09 51.31
N SER A 167 7.00 -39.39 50.32
CA SER A 167 6.80 -37.96 50.13
C SER A 167 6.55 -37.69 48.66
N ASP A 168 5.28 -37.89 48.32
CA ASP A 168 4.60 -37.30 47.19
C ASP A 168 4.78 -35.76 47.19
N ASN A 169 4.90 -35.17 46.00
CA ASN A 169 4.77 -33.73 45.70
C ASN A 169 5.92 -32.76 46.06
N LEU A 170 6.88 -32.58 45.14
CA LEU A 170 7.52 -31.27 44.95
C LEU A 170 8.22 -31.16 43.58
N LEU A 171 7.49 -31.14 42.44
CA LEU A 171 8.06 -30.74 41.14
C LEU A 171 7.01 -30.52 40.02
N ARG A 172 5.83 -29.96 40.35
CA ARG A 172 4.81 -29.68 39.32
C ARG A 172 3.88 -28.55 39.72
N ASP A 173 4.43 -27.37 39.97
CA ASP A 173 3.60 -26.18 40.23
C ASP A 173 4.15 -24.93 39.52
N GLY A 174 5.48 -24.75 39.46
CA GLY A 174 6.09 -23.59 38.80
C GLY A 174 6.10 -23.57 37.27
N THR A 175 5.65 -24.62 36.57
CA THR A 175 5.65 -24.68 35.09
C THR A 175 4.29 -24.40 34.46
N LEU A 176 3.21 -24.37 35.23
CA LEU A 176 1.85 -24.20 34.71
C LEU A 176 1.49 -22.72 34.59
N GLU A 177 1.83 -21.90 35.59
CA GLU A 177 1.54 -20.45 35.59
C GLU A 177 2.31 -19.68 34.49
N ASP A 178 3.56 -20.08 34.18
CA ASP A 178 4.37 -19.49 33.11
C ASP A 178 3.78 -19.79 31.71
N TRP A 179 3.21 -20.99 31.56
CA TRP A 179 2.60 -21.45 30.29
C TRP A 179 1.30 -20.70 29.95
N ASP A 180 0.46 -20.43 30.96
CA ASP A 180 -0.79 -19.69 30.77
C ASP A 180 -0.50 -18.23 30.39
N SER A 181 0.52 -17.61 31.00
CA SER A 181 0.92 -16.23 30.69
C SER A 181 1.49 -16.06 29.28
N GLY A 182 2.35 -16.99 28.82
CA GLY A 182 2.89 -16.99 27.46
C GLY A 182 1.79 -17.22 26.41
N PHE A 183 0.81 -18.06 26.73
CA PHE A 183 -0.33 -18.29 25.84
C PHE A 183 -1.24 -17.06 25.73
N ASP A 184 -1.51 -16.35 26.83
CA ASP A 184 -2.29 -15.11 26.78
C ASP A 184 -1.57 -14.00 26.00
N GLN A 185 -0.24 -13.90 26.13
CA GLN A 185 0.56 -12.96 25.34
C GLN A 185 0.53 -13.30 23.84
N PHE A 186 0.67 -14.59 23.48
CA PHE A 186 0.49 -15.06 22.11
C PHE A 186 -0.89 -14.69 21.56
N ARG A 187 -1.94 -14.93 22.35
CA ARG A 187 -3.32 -14.60 21.96
C ARG A 187 -3.51 -13.11 21.72
N ALA A 188 -3.01 -12.28 22.63
CA ALA A 188 -3.07 -10.83 22.49
C ALA A 188 -2.37 -10.37 21.20
N SER A 189 -1.17 -10.89 20.92
CA SER A 189 -0.43 -10.58 19.70
C SER A 189 -1.14 -11.07 18.43
N PHE A 190 -1.73 -12.27 18.46
CA PHE A 190 -2.49 -12.83 17.34
C PHE A 190 -3.73 -12.00 17.02
N LEU A 191 -4.50 -11.62 18.04
CA LEU A 191 -5.64 -10.73 17.89
C LEU A 191 -5.21 -9.35 17.38
N GLY A 192 -4.09 -8.82 17.88
CA GLY A 192 -3.50 -7.57 17.41
C GLY A 192 -3.15 -7.61 15.92
N PHE A 193 -2.49 -8.68 15.48
CA PHE A 193 -2.18 -8.92 14.07
C PHE A 193 -3.43 -8.94 13.18
N LEU A 194 -4.47 -9.68 13.57
CA LEU A 194 -5.73 -9.72 12.81
C LEU A 194 -6.41 -8.35 12.77
N ALA A 195 -6.38 -7.60 13.89
CA ALA A 195 -6.91 -6.24 13.94
C ALA A 195 -6.19 -5.30 12.98
N GLN A 196 -4.86 -5.40 12.86
CA GLN A 196 -4.09 -4.58 11.91
C GLN A 196 -4.40 -4.95 10.45
N LEU A 197 -4.52 -6.24 10.12
CA LEU A 197 -4.97 -6.65 8.79
C LEU A 197 -6.37 -6.11 8.45
N ASN A 198 -7.26 -6.16 9.43
CA ASN A 198 -8.62 -5.65 9.29
C ASN A 198 -8.64 -4.13 9.07
N ASN A 199 -7.85 -3.38 9.85
CA ASN A 199 -7.67 -1.95 9.69
C ASN A 199 -7.11 -1.62 8.29
N PHE A 200 -6.03 -2.29 7.88
CA PHE A 200 -5.45 -2.12 6.55
C PHE A 200 -6.44 -2.39 5.42
N ALA A 201 -7.26 -3.43 5.53
CA ALA A 201 -8.31 -3.73 4.57
C ALA A 201 -9.37 -2.61 4.53
N GLY A 202 -9.81 -2.12 5.69
CA GLY A 202 -10.72 -0.98 5.81
C GLY A 202 -10.17 0.30 5.16
N SER A 203 -8.93 0.68 5.50
CA SER A 203 -8.24 1.83 4.89
C SER A 203 -8.10 1.66 3.37
N SER A 204 -7.80 0.45 2.90
CA SER A 204 -7.69 0.15 1.47
C SER A 204 -9.00 0.34 0.73
N ILE A 205 -10.14 -0.08 1.31
CA ILE A 205 -11.46 0.12 0.72
C ILE A 205 -11.78 1.61 0.59
N MET A 206 -11.50 2.39 1.64
CA MET A 206 -11.68 3.84 1.62
C MET A 206 -10.80 4.51 0.58
N MET A 207 -9.50 4.19 0.53
CA MET A 207 -8.59 4.64 -0.52
C MET A 207 -9.15 4.38 -1.92
N TYR A 208 -9.62 3.16 -2.21
CA TYR A 208 -10.12 2.84 -3.56
C TYR A 208 -11.44 3.54 -3.88
N THR A 209 -12.25 3.84 -2.87
CA THR A 209 -13.49 4.60 -3.02
C THR A 209 -13.16 6.06 -3.36
N ASP A 210 -12.27 6.69 -2.60
CA ASP A 210 -11.79 8.05 -2.83
C ASP A 210 -11.11 8.18 -4.19
N LEU A 211 -10.26 7.22 -4.55
CA LEU A 211 -9.59 7.20 -5.85
C LEU A 211 -10.60 7.12 -7.00
N ARG A 212 -11.64 6.28 -6.88
CA ARG A 212 -12.69 6.22 -7.90
C ARG A 212 -13.41 7.55 -8.04
N GLN A 213 -13.75 8.20 -6.94
CA GLN A 213 -14.40 9.51 -6.95
C GLN A 213 -13.49 10.56 -7.61
N ALA A 214 -12.21 10.59 -7.24
CA ALA A 214 -11.21 11.48 -7.82
C ALA A 214 -11.06 11.28 -9.34
N ILE A 215 -11.06 10.03 -9.83
CA ILE A 215 -11.03 9.72 -11.27
C ILE A 215 -12.26 10.31 -11.98
N GLN A 216 -13.46 10.20 -11.38
CA GLN A 216 -14.67 10.78 -11.98
C GLN A 216 -14.63 12.30 -12.02
N ILE A 217 -14.13 12.94 -10.95
CA ILE A 217 -13.92 14.39 -10.92
C ILE A 217 -12.93 14.82 -12.01
N ALA A 218 -11.78 14.14 -12.11
CA ALA A 218 -10.77 14.43 -13.12
C ALA A 218 -11.31 14.26 -14.55
N LYS A 219 -12.13 13.23 -14.80
CA LYS A 219 -12.83 13.05 -16.08
C LYS A 219 -13.73 14.24 -16.41
N LYS A 220 -14.60 14.65 -15.48
CA LYS A 220 -15.49 15.79 -15.68
C LYS A 220 -14.72 17.06 -16.00
N ASN A 221 -13.68 17.36 -15.23
CA ASN A 221 -12.84 18.55 -15.43
C ASN A 221 -12.13 18.54 -16.79
N TYR A 222 -11.59 17.39 -17.18
CA TYR A 222 -10.92 17.22 -18.47
C TYR A 222 -11.87 17.45 -19.65
N HIS A 223 -13.07 16.85 -19.61
CA HIS A 223 -14.08 17.04 -20.65
C HIS A 223 -14.56 18.50 -20.73
N HIS A 224 -14.81 19.13 -19.58
CA HIS A 224 -15.25 20.52 -19.56
C HIS A 224 -14.20 21.44 -20.21
N ARG A 225 -12.92 21.29 -19.83
CA ARG A 225 -11.83 22.05 -20.42
C ARG A 225 -11.63 21.77 -21.91
N SER A 226 -11.71 20.51 -22.33
CA SER A 226 -11.59 20.12 -23.73
C SER A 226 -12.69 20.77 -24.58
N ASN A 227 -13.93 20.79 -24.07
CA ASN A 227 -15.07 21.39 -24.76
C ASN A 227 -14.96 22.92 -24.83
N SER A 228 -14.53 23.58 -23.74
CA SER A 228 -14.30 25.03 -23.73
C SER A 228 -13.18 25.43 -24.71
N GLN A 229 -12.07 24.66 -24.78
CA GLN A 229 -10.99 24.93 -25.73
C GLN A 229 -11.41 24.72 -27.19
N ALA A 230 -12.31 23.76 -27.46
CA ALA A 230 -12.88 23.57 -28.79
C ALA A 230 -13.75 24.76 -29.22
N GLN A 231 -14.55 25.31 -28.29
CA GLN A 231 -15.36 26.51 -28.53
C GLN A 231 -14.49 27.76 -28.74
N ASP A 232 -13.47 27.99 -27.92
CA ASP A 232 -12.54 29.12 -28.07
C ASP A 232 -11.75 29.05 -29.40
N GLY A 233 -11.39 27.85 -29.85
CA GLY A 233 -10.74 27.65 -31.15
C GLY A 233 -11.67 27.95 -32.32
N GLN A 234 -12.95 27.64 -32.19
CA GLN A 234 -13.97 27.91 -33.21
C GLN A 234 -14.26 29.42 -33.33
N TRP A 235 -14.37 30.14 -32.21
CA TRP A 235 -14.52 31.60 -32.23
C TRP A 235 -13.28 32.33 -32.76
N ASN A 236 -12.08 31.85 -32.43
CA ASN A 236 -10.85 32.44 -32.99
C ASN A 236 -10.68 32.18 -34.49
N SER A 237 -11.18 31.04 -34.99
CA SER A 237 -11.16 30.73 -36.43
C SER A 237 -12.18 31.59 -37.19
N LEU A 238 -13.40 31.75 -36.65
CA LEU A 238 -14.42 32.65 -37.23
C LEU A 238 -13.96 34.11 -37.28
N SER A 239 -13.28 34.57 -36.22
CA SER A 239 -12.74 35.94 -36.15
C SER A 239 -11.54 36.17 -37.09
N GLN A 240 -10.79 35.13 -37.48
CA GLN A 240 -9.74 35.24 -38.50
C GLN A 240 -10.29 35.28 -39.93
N ASP A 241 -11.42 34.62 -40.18
CA ASP A 241 -12.12 34.68 -41.47
C ASP A 241 -12.80 36.04 -41.68
N ASP A 242 -13.42 36.62 -40.64
CA ASP A 242 -13.99 37.98 -40.71
C ASP A 242 -12.92 39.06 -40.93
N ASN A 243 -11.72 38.87 -40.37
CA ASN A 243 -10.60 39.80 -40.55
C ASN A 243 -9.94 39.66 -41.94
N SER A 244 -9.94 38.45 -42.52
CA SER A 244 -9.49 38.22 -43.91
C SER A 244 -10.47 38.79 -44.94
N MET A 245 -11.79 38.68 -44.68
CA MET A 245 -12.82 39.30 -45.52
C MET A 245 -12.71 40.83 -45.51
N SER A 246 -12.46 41.42 -44.33
CA SER A 246 -12.26 42.87 -44.18
C SER A 246 -11.00 43.37 -44.89
N GLN A 247 -9.88 42.63 -44.82
CA GLN A 247 -8.66 42.96 -45.57
C GLN A 247 -8.87 42.84 -47.09
N SER A 248 -9.68 41.89 -47.56
CA SER A 248 -9.98 41.74 -48.98
C SER A 248 -10.84 42.89 -49.56
N LEU A 249 -11.72 43.47 -48.73
CA LEU A 249 -12.54 44.62 -49.11
C LEU A 249 -11.69 45.90 -49.19
N ASP A 250 -10.73 46.08 -48.26
CA ASP A 250 -9.80 47.21 -48.28
C ASP A 250 -8.84 47.15 -49.48
N ASP A 251 -8.34 45.97 -49.86
CA ASP A 251 -7.47 45.81 -51.02
C ASP A 251 -8.19 45.98 -52.38
N ASN A 252 -9.49 45.65 -52.43
CA ASN A 252 -10.32 45.91 -53.61
C ASN A 252 -10.63 47.41 -53.77
N PHE A 253 -10.87 48.13 -52.67
CA PHE A 253 -11.07 49.59 -52.68
C PHE A 253 -9.79 50.34 -53.11
N LYS A 254 -8.62 49.85 -52.68
CA LYS A 254 -7.31 50.42 -53.06
C LYS A 254 -6.94 50.13 -54.51
N SER A 255 -7.40 49.00 -55.06
CA SER A 255 -7.18 48.64 -56.47
C SER A 255 -8.08 49.45 -57.41
N GLN A 256 -9.36 49.68 -57.07
CA GLN A 256 -10.24 50.54 -57.87
C GLN A 256 -9.81 52.02 -57.87
N SER A 257 -9.23 52.51 -56.76
CA SER A 257 -8.67 53.88 -56.69
C SER A 257 -7.44 54.08 -57.59
N LYS A 258 -6.66 53.02 -57.87
CA LYS A 258 -5.50 53.09 -58.79
C LYS A 258 -5.90 53.06 -60.27
N VAL A 259 -6.99 52.37 -60.63
CA VAL A 259 -7.46 52.31 -62.02
C VAL A 259 -8.06 53.65 -62.47
N ALA A 260 -8.71 54.40 -61.58
CA ALA A 260 -9.25 55.74 -61.88
C ALA A 260 -8.18 56.85 -62.08
N ASN A 261 -6.92 56.60 -61.71
CA ASN A 261 -5.84 57.58 -61.84
C ASN A 261 -4.93 57.37 -63.07
N PHE A 262 -5.15 56.29 -63.84
CA PHE A 262 -4.39 56.02 -65.06
C PHE A 262 -5.03 56.58 -66.34
N GLU A 263 -6.29 57.05 -66.28
CA GLU A 263 -7.00 57.62 -67.45
C GLU A 263 -6.74 59.11 -67.70
N LYS A 264 -5.83 59.76 -66.96
CA LYS A 264 -5.51 61.20 -67.12
C LYS A 264 -4.13 61.51 -67.71
N LYS A 265 -3.44 60.55 -68.32
CA LYS A 265 -2.16 60.82 -69.02
C LYS A 265 -2.05 60.05 -70.34
N ILE A 266 -2.72 60.56 -71.38
CA ILE A 266 -2.33 60.30 -72.76
C ILE A 266 -2.20 61.67 -73.45
N PRO A 267 -1.01 62.10 -73.91
CA PRO A 267 -0.85 63.34 -74.65
C PRO A 267 -1.31 63.18 -76.10
N LYS A 268 -2.01 64.21 -76.59
CA LYS A 268 -2.37 64.38 -78.00
C LYS A 268 -1.11 64.55 -78.85
N GLN A 269 -1.05 63.83 -79.97
CA GLN A 269 -0.42 64.26 -81.21
C GLN A 269 -1.31 63.85 -82.37
#